data_AF-G9PBX3-F1
#
_entry.id   AF-G9PBX3-F1
#
_cell.length_a   1.000
_cell.length_b   1.000
_cell.length_c   1.000
_cell.angle_alpha   90.00
_cell.angle_beta   90.00
_cell.angle_gamma   90.00
#
_symmetry.space_group_name_H-M   'P 1'
#
loop_
_entity.id
_entity.type
_entity.pdbx_description
1 polymer ?
#
loop_
_entity_poly.entity_id
_entity_poly.type
_entity_poly.pdbx_seq_one_letter_code
_entity_poly.pdbx_strand_id
1 'polypeptide(L)'
;MLPISEVWTISDIRSAALAKLDPKWAQYINGGAEDLTTLRANELEYNRYRIMPRILRDVEEIDTSKVIFGTKLSWPFGFSPAAMHCLAHPDGEVATSHAAAKAGIAMCLSAWATKPLEEVIIACDEVESKIPYAIQKSSASRKDYTLELVARAHKAGYRALLITADSPTVGRRLNELRNGTDLPEHLAFPNISYNPNNFKNAIRDATVSASDYLPWLSSITPPDMEIWLKGIYTPEDVITVAQYPFVKGVIISNHGGRQLDSAPATLEALSDCVAAARSINSKRSTESQLMIGIDGGIRRGSDVFKALALGADICFAGRIPYWGLAFNGQDGVERALQVLREEFEVCMRLSGCKSLADIGQHSLAIVLGGVPDRATVLTNL
;
A
#
# COMPACT_ATOMS: atom_id res chain seq x y z
N MET A 1 13.83 -8.04 26.12
CA MET A 1 13.19 -7.91 24.78
C MET A 1 11.93 -8.74 24.84
N LEU A 2 10.77 -8.22 24.39
CA LEU A 2 9.55 -9.02 24.31
C LEU A 2 9.80 -10.23 23.40
N PRO A 3 9.59 -11.48 23.85
CA PRO A 3 9.70 -12.67 23.01
C PRO A 3 8.74 -12.56 21.81
N ILE A 4 9.17 -13.02 20.63
CA ILE A 4 8.34 -13.00 19.42
C ILE A 4 7.02 -13.76 19.60
N SER A 5 7.03 -14.80 20.45
CA SER A 5 5.87 -15.60 20.84
C SER A 5 4.86 -14.87 21.73
N GLU A 6 5.25 -13.74 22.33
CA GLU A 6 4.39 -12.92 23.21
C GLU A 6 3.85 -11.67 22.51
N VAL A 7 4.12 -11.53 21.22
CA VAL A 7 3.62 -10.45 20.37
C VAL A 7 2.34 -10.91 19.69
N TRP A 8 1.21 -10.26 20.00
CA TRP A 8 -0.11 -10.69 19.53
C TRP A 8 -0.76 -9.68 18.60
N THR A 9 -0.26 -8.45 18.56
CA THR A 9 -0.85 -7.37 17.77
C THR A 9 0.20 -6.55 17.04
N ILE A 10 -0.19 -5.89 15.95
CA ILE A 10 0.65 -4.87 15.31
C ILE A 10 1.02 -3.73 16.28
N SER A 11 0.17 -3.45 17.27
CA SER A 11 0.45 -2.45 18.30
C SER A 11 1.59 -2.88 19.22
N ASP A 12 1.69 -4.17 19.57
CA ASP A 12 2.81 -4.68 20.39
C ASP A 12 4.13 -4.57 19.64
N ILE A 13 4.13 -4.95 18.34
CA ILE A 13 5.29 -4.81 17.46
C ILE A 13 5.71 -3.34 17.37
N ARG A 14 4.75 -2.44 17.12
CA ARG A 14 5.01 -1.00 17.04
C ARG A 14 5.65 -0.48 18.33
N SER A 15 5.08 -0.80 19.50
CA SER A 15 5.61 -0.36 20.79
C SER A 15 7.02 -0.87 21.04
N ALA A 16 7.27 -2.15 20.77
CA ALA A 16 8.59 -2.76 20.94
C ALA A 16 9.63 -2.21 19.95
N ALA A 17 9.22 -1.93 18.71
CA ALA A 17 10.04 -1.30 17.68
C ALA A 17 10.44 0.14 18.07
N LEU A 18 9.49 0.93 18.57
CA LEU A 18 9.73 2.32 18.96
C LEU A 18 10.70 2.44 20.14
N ALA A 19 10.80 1.42 20.98
CA ALA A 19 11.79 1.36 22.07
C ALA A 19 13.23 1.12 21.56
N LYS A 20 13.40 0.69 20.31
CA LYS A 20 14.71 0.37 19.69
C LYS A 20 15.15 1.37 18.63
N LEU A 21 14.19 1.98 17.93
CA LEU A 21 14.47 2.94 16.86
C LEU A 21 15.14 4.20 17.41
N ASP A 22 16.07 4.74 16.62
CA ASP A 22 16.54 6.11 16.82
C ASP A 22 15.32 7.07 16.85
N PRO A 23 15.21 7.97 17.84
CA PRO A 23 14.06 8.87 17.96
C PRO A 23 13.76 9.70 16.70
N LYS A 24 14.78 10.12 15.94
CA LYS A 24 14.60 10.87 14.68
C LYS A 24 13.89 10.00 13.64
N TRP A 25 14.33 8.74 13.48
CA TRP A 25 13.78 7.83 12.49
C TRP A 25 12.42 7.27 12.92
N ALA A 26 12.22 7.04 14.23
CA ALA A 26 10.90 6.77 14.80
C ALA A 26 9.89 7.86 14.43
N GLN A 27 10.27 9.13 14.56
CA GLN A 27 9.43 10.26 14.15
C GLN A 27 9.23 10.33 12.64
N TYR A 28 10.26 10.05 11.83
CA TYR A 28 10.13 9.99 10.36
C TYR A 28 9.08 8.94 9.92
N ILE A 29 9.15 7.73 10.47
CA ILE A 29 8.27 6.60 10.14
C ILE A 29 6.83 6.85 10.61
N ASN A 30 6.66 7.31 11.85
CA ASN A 30 5.35 7.50 12.46
C ASN A 30 4.71 8.86 12.11
N GLY A 31 5.48 9.80 11.58
CA GLY A 31 5.03 11.14 11.22
C GLY A 31 4.19 11.20 9.95
N GLY A 32 3.65 12.40 9.72
CA GLY A 32 2.75 12.77 8.64
C GLY A 32 2.79 14.28 8.40
N ALA A 33 1.90 14.76 7.54
CA ALA A 33 1.78 16.18 7.24
C ALA A 33 1.11 16.95 8.37
N GLU A 34 1.55 18.20 8.56
CA GLU A 34 1.00 19.20 9.47
C GLU A 34 0.62 18.63 10.85
N ASP A 35 -0.66 18.63 11.19
CA ASP A 35 -1.19 18.28 12.50
C ASP A 35 -1.53 16.79 12.62
N LEU A 36 -1.17 15.98 11.62
CA LEU A 36 -1.42 14.54 11.57
C LEU A 36 -2.92 14.20 11.62
N THR A 37 -3.78 15.10 11.17
CA THR A 37 -5.24 14.92 11.20
C THR A 37 -5.66 13.76 10.31
N THR A 38 -5.26 13.79 9.03
CA THR A 38 -5.53 12.74 8.06
C THR A 38 -4.86 11.41 8.43
N LEU A 39 -3.65 11.46 9.01
CA LEU A 39 -2.96 10.26 9.48
C LEU A 39 -3.80 9.53 10.55
N ARG A 40 -4.28 10.28 11.54
CA ARG A 40 -5.13 9.72 12.62
C ARG A 40 -6.49 9.28 12.07
N ALA A 41 -7.10 10.05 11.18
CA ALA A 41 -8.36 9.70 10.53
C ALA A 41 -8.27 8.37 9.79
N ASN A 42 -7.19 8.13 9.03
CA ASN A 42 -6.97 6.86 8.33
C ASN A 42 -7.03 5.64 9.28
N GLU A 43 -6.46 5.73 10.47
CA GLU A 43 -6.49 4.62 11.44
C GLU A 43 -7.87 4.49 12.10
N LEU A 44 -8.51 5.60 12.43
CA LEU A 44 -9.79 5.61 13.15
C LEU A 44 -10.98 5.19 12.27
N GLU A 45 -10.94 5.47 10.97
CA GLU A 45 -12.07 5.27 10.07
C GLU A 45 -12.54 3.81 9.99
N TYR A 46 -11.61 2.86 10.05
CA TYR A 46 -11.96 1.43 10.09
C TYR A 46 -12.88 1.08 11.27
N ASN A 47 -12.87 1.85 12.36
CA ASN A 47 -13.73 1.66 13.52
C ASN A 47 -15.17 2.18 13.32
N ARG A 48 -15.53 2.78 12.19
CA ARG A 48 -16.93 3.08 11.85
C ARG A 48 -17.67 1.88 11.29
N TYR A 49 -16.95 0.91 10.76
CA TYR A 49 -17.51 -0.32 10.22
C TYR A 49 -17.46 -1.45 11.26
N ARG A 50 -18.59 -2.13 11.44
CA ARG A 50 -18.72 -3.38 12.23
C ARG A 50 -18.88 -4.53 11.25
N ILE A 51 -18.29 -5.67 11.58
CA ILE A 51 -18.43 -6.90 10.78
C ILE A 51 -19.64 -7.67 11.30
N MET A 52 -20.52 -8.07 10.40
CA MET A 52 -21.74 -8.81 10.73
C MET A 52 -21.42 -10.32 10.85
N PRO A 53 -21.56 -10.92 12.04
CA PRO A 53 -21.33 -12.35 12.21
C PRO A 53 -22.43 -13.17 11.55
N ARG A 54 -22.09 -14.38 11.10
CA ARG A 54 -23.04 -15.35 10.52
C ARG A 54 -22.86 -16.70 11.18
N ILE A 55 -23.98 -17.28 11.64
CA ILE A 55 -24.00 -18.56 12.37
C ILE A 55 -24.39 -19.71 11.44
N LEU A 56 -24.00 -20.94 11.83
CA LEU A 56 -24.35 -22.19 11.13
C LEU A 56 -23.97 -22.19 9.64
N ARG A 57 -22.81 -21.61 9.31
CA ARG A 57 -22.17 -21.72 8.00
C ARG A 57 -20.94 -22.60 8.13
N ASP A 58 -20.77 -23.51 7.18
CA ASP A 58 -19.54 -24.26 7.04
C ASP A 58 -18.42 -23.29 6.63
N VAL A 59 -17.35 -23.22 7.41
CA VAL A 59 -16.16 -22.38 7.18
C VAL A 59 -14.89 -23.11 7.61
N GLU A 60 -14.90 -24.44 7.54
CA GLU A 60 -13.74 -25.28 7.86
C GLU A 60 -12.56 -24.89 6.96
N GLU A 61 -12.80 -24.94 5.64
CA GLU A 61 -11.88 -24.50 4.60
C GLU A 61 -12.28 -23.13 4.05
N ILE A 62 -11.30 -22.23 3.93
CA ILE A 62 -11.47 -20.89 3.34
C ILE A 62 -10.46 -20.68 2.21
N ASP A 63 -10.89 -20.00 1.15
CA ASP A 63 -10.02 -19.56 0.05
C ASP A 63 -9.83 -18.03 0.10
N THR A 64 -8.62 -17.63 0.46
CA THR A 64 -8.21 -16.23 0.53
C THR A 64 -7.49 -15.76 -0.73
N SER A 65 -7.26 -16.62 -1.72
CA SER A 65 -6.34 -16.31 -2.81
C SER A 65 -6.87 -15.27 -3.80
N LYS A 66 -5.97 -14.48 -4.38
CA LYS A 66 -6.29 -13.42 -5.36
C LYS A 66 -5.15 -13.28 -6.36
N VAL A 67 -5.45 -13.00 -7.62
CA VAL A 67 -4.43 -12.66 -8.62
C VAL A 67 -4.22 -11.15 -8.65
N ILE A 68 -2.99 -10.71 -8.47
CA ILE A 68 -2.56 -9.30 -8.55
C ILE A 68 -1.25 -9.25 -9.33
N PHE A 69 -1.09 -8.27 -10.23
CA PHE A 69 0.09 -8.15 -11.11
C PHE A 69 0.39 -9.46 -11.86
N GLY A 70 -0.67 -10.12 -12.35
CA GLY A 70 -0.59 -11.42 -13.03
C GLY A 70 -0.20 -12.64 -12.18
N THR A 71 0.01 -12.50 -10.87
CA THR A 71 0.48 -13.59 -10.00
C THR A 71 -0.52 -13.90 -8.88
N LYS A 72 -0.72 -15.18 -8.58
CA LYS A 72 -1.61 -15.63 -7.50
C LYS A 72 -0.96 -15.40 -6.13
N LEU A 73 -1.57 -14.55 -5.32
CA LEU A 73 -1.26 -14.33 -3.91
C LEU A 73 -1.98 -15.35 -3.02
N SER A 74 -1.42 -15.61 -1.85
CA SER A 74 -2.04 -16.43 -0.81
C SER A 74 -3.23 -15.72 -0.14
N TRP A 75 -3.19 -14.39 -0.02
CA TRP A 75 -4.28 -13.53 0.44
C TRP A 75 -4.14 -12.11 -0.16
N PRO A 76 -5.20 -11.28 -0.21
CA PRO A 76 -5.22 -10.03 -0.98
C PRO A 76 -4.55 -8.88 -0.21
N PHE A 77 -3.27 -9.06 0.09
CA PHE A 77 -2.44 -8.13 0.85
C PHE A 77 -1.09 -7.91 0.18
N GLY A 78 -0.43 -6.80 0.51
CA GLY A 78 0.93 -6.50 0.06
C GLY A 78 1.59 -5.40 0.87
N PHE A 79 2.89 -5.22 0.68
CA PHE A 79 3.58 -4.03 1.18
C PHE A 79 3.42 -2.87 0.20
N SER A 80 3.01 -1.71 0.70
CA SER A 80 2.95 -0.45 -0.06
C SER A 80 4.38 0.07 -0.25
N PRO A 81 4.71 0.75 -1.36
CA PRO A 81 6.04 1.29 -1.55
C PRO A 81 6.37 2.31 -0.47
N ALA A 82 7.41 2.02 0.30
CA ALA A 82 7.93 2.85 1.37
C ALA A 82 9.46 2.93 1.25
N ALA A 83 10.03 4.09 1.58
CA ALA A 83 11.44 4.40 1.33
C ALA A 83 12.33 4.06 2.53
N MET A 84 13.61 3.79 2.31
CA MET A 84 14.63 3.77 3.36
C MET A 84 14.37 2.78 4.51
N HIS A 85 14.09 1.51 4.22
CA HIS A 85 13.87 0.49 5.26
C HIS A 85 15.14 0.27 6.11
N CYS A 86 16.32 0.58 5.59
CA CYS A 86 17.58 0.49 6.35
C CYS A 86 17.65 1.45 7.55
N LEU A 87 16.76 2.45 7.64
CA LEU A 87 16.61 3.27 8.84
C LEU A 87 16.01 2.52 10.03
N ALA A 88 15.33 1.39 9.77
CA ALA A 88 14.76 0.53 10.80
C ALA A 88 15.66 -0.67 11.12
N HIS A 89 16.32 -1.24 10.12
CA HIS A 89 17.21 -2.40 10.28
C HIS A 89 18.19 -2.52 9.10
N PRO A 90 19.46 -2.90 9.28
CA PRO A 90 20.46 -2.97 8.19
C PRO A 90 20.08 -3.84 6.98
N ASP A 91 19.29 -4.90 7.21
CA ASP A 91 18.80 -5.79 6.13
C ASP A 91 17.69 -5.15 5.29
N GLY A 92 17.01 -4.14 5.83
CA GLY A 92 16.10 -3.24 5.13
C GLY A 92 15.06 -3.93 4.23
N GLU A 93 15.03 -3.49 2.97
CA GLU A 93 14.05 -3.95 1.98
C GLU A 93 14.22 -5.43 1.61
N VAL A 94 15.43 -6.00 1.71
CA VAL A 94 15.68 -7.43 1.43
C VAL A 94 14.98 -8.30 2.48
N ALA A 95 15.16 -8.02 3.77
CA ALA A 95 14.43 -8.72 4.85
C ALA A 95 12.91 -8.55 4.74
N THR A 96 12.44 -7.37 4.31
CA THR A 96 11.00 -7.14 4.06
C THR A 96 10.50 -8.03 2.92
N SER A 97 11.29 -8.15 1.86
CA SER A 97 10.99 -8.96 0.68
C SER A 97 10.92 -10.45 1.00
N HIS A 98 11.85 -10.98 1.80
CA HIS A 98 11.79 -12.38 2.26
C HIS A 98 10.51 -12.67 3.04
N ALA A 99 10.14 -11.78 3.97
CA ALA A 99 8.91 -11.93 4.72
C ALA A 99 7.67 -11.90 3.82
N ALA A 100 7.64 -11.01 2.81
CA ALA A 100 6.58 -10.96 1.82
C ALA A 100 6.49 -12.26 1.00
N ALA A 101 7.64 -12.77 0.55
CA ALA A 101 7.74 -13.98 -0.26
C ALA A 101 7.28 -15.23 0.50
N LYS A 102 7.69 -15.40 1.77
CA LYS A 102 7.19 -16.48 2.64
C LYS A 102 5.70 -16.37 2.92
N ALA A 103 5.19 -15.14 3.10
CA ALA A 103 3.77 -14.91 3.36
C ALA A 103 2.90 -15.06 2.10
N GLY A 104 3.48 -15.04 0.89
CA GLY A 104 2.76 -15.12 -0.38
C GLY A 104 2.01 -13.84 -0.75
N ILE A 105 2.54 -12.67 -0.37
CA ILE A 105 1.91 -11.34 -0.59
C ILE A 105 2.69 -10.50 -1.62
N ALA A 106 2.06 -9.48 -2.20
CA ALA A 106 2.74 -8.59 -3.14
C ALA A 106 3.81 -7.71 -2.46
N MET A 107 4.91 -7.42 -3.15
CA MET A 107 5.95 -6.49 -2.69
C MET A 107 6.08 -5.31 -3.65
N CYS A 108 5.67 -4.13 -3.20
CA CYS A 108 5.87 -2.89 -3.95
C CYS A 108 7.10 -2.16 -3.41
N LEU A 109 8.16 -2.07 -4.20
CA LEU A 109 9.41 -1.42 -3.83
C LEU A 109 9.41 0.06 -4.22
N SER A 110 9.86 0.95 -3.32
CA SER A 110 10.07 2.36 -3.68
C SER A 110 11.37 2.55 -4.48
N ALA A 111 11.35 3.44 -5.47
CA ALA A 111 12.57 3.99 -6.07
C ALA A 111 13.51 4.63 -5.03
N TRP A 112 12.98 5.05 -3.88
CA TRP A 112 13.75 5.61 -2.75
C TRP A 112 14.15 4.54 -1.72
N ALA A 113 14.18 3.27 -2.12
CA ALA A 113 14.70 2.20 -1.29
C ALA A 113 16.22 2.33 -1.05
N THR A 114 16.66 1.79 0.09
CA THR A 114 18.07 1.72 0.51
C THR A 114 18.80 0.46 0.06
N LYS A 115 18.12 -0.42 -0.67
CA LYS A 115 18.68 -1.62 -1.31
C LYS A 115 18.41 -1.62 -2.82
N PRO A 116 19.32 -2.16 -3.64
CA PRO A 116 19.11 -2.29 -5.08
C PRO A 116 17.88 -3.14 -5.38
N LEU A 117 17.09 -2.75 -6.38
CA LEU A 117 15.89 -3.50 -6.78
C LEU A 117 16.23 -4.95 -7.18
N GLU A 118 17.43 -5.19 -7.69
CA GLU A 118 17.94 -6.51 -8.07
C GLU A 118 18.18 -7.41 -6.86
N GLU A 119 18.68 -6.87 -5.74
CA GLU A 119 18.86 -7.64 -4.50
C GLU A 119 17.51 -7.93 -3.82
N VAL A 120 16.60 -6.95 -3.86
CA VAL A 120 15.29 -7.09 -3.22
C VAL A 120 14.46 -8.21 -3.84
N ILE A 121 14.51 -8.41 -5.16
CA ILE A 121 13.69 -9.43 -5.83
C ILE A 121 14.25 -10.85 -5.67
N ILE A 122 15.57 -11.01 -5.50
CA ILE A 122 16.23 -12.32 -5.29
C ILE A 122 15.70 -13.02 -4.03
N ALA A 123 15.18 -12.27 -3.06
CA ALA A 123 14.58 -12.83 -1.85
C ALA A 123 13.48 -13.88 -2.11
N CYS A 124 12.82 -13.84 -3.27
CA CYS A 124 11.87 -14.87 -3.69
C CYS A 124 12.52 -16.18 -4.10
N ASP A 125 13.64 -16.10 -4.83
CA ASP A 125 14.36 -17.27 -5.32
C ASP A 125 14.88 -18.10 -4.14
N GLU A 126 15.34 -17.42 -3.08
CA GLU A 126 15.87 -18.07 -1.87
C GLU A 126 14.81 -18.81 -1.05
N VAL A 127 13.53 -18.45 -1.18
CA VAL A 127 12.42 -19.11 -0.47
C VAL A 127 11.52 -19.93 -1.40
N GLU A 128 11.97 -20.16 -2.64
CA GLU A 128 11.26 -20.92 -3.69
C GLU A 128 9.80 -20.46 -3.90
N SER A 129 9.54 -19.16 -3.71
CA SER A 129 8.21 -18.57 -3.79
C SER A 129 8.05 -17.74 -5.06
N LYS A 130 6.80 -17.55 -5.50
CA LYS A 130 6.44 -16.71 -6.65
C LYS A 130 5.44 -15.65 -6.19
N ILE A 131 5.94 -14.54 -5.66
CA ILE A 131 5.12 -13.35 -5.42
C ILE A 131 5.38 -12.29 -6.48
N PRO A 132 4.40 -11.44 -6.80
CA PRO A 132 4.60 -10.36 -7.73
C PRO A 132 5.32 -9.17 -7.09
N TYR A 133 6.19 -8.54 -7.87
CA TYR A 133 6.88 -7.31 -7.51
C TYR A 133 6.42 -6.15 -8.36
N ALA A 134 6.25 -5.00 -7.71
CA ALA A 134 6.00 -3.73 -8.36
C ALA A 134 7.11 -2.73 -8.01
N ILE A 135 7.60 -1.97 -8.99
CA ILE A 135 8.52 -0.86 -8.73
C ILE A 135 7.73 0.45 -8.72
N GLN A 136 7.98 1.29 -7.73
CA GLN A 136 7.30 2.56 -7.56
C GLN A 136 8.18 3.74 -7.94
N LYS A 137 7.62 4.69 -8.68
CA LYS A 137 8.23 5.98 -9.02
C LYS A 137 7.28 7.13 -8.67
N SER A 138 7.83 8.17 -8.05
CA SER A 138 7.10 9.43 -7.78
C SER A 138 7.47 10.48 -8.82
N SER A 139 6.49 11.34 -9.15
CA SER A 139 6.62 12.48 -10.07
C SER A 139 6.95 12.12 -11.51
N ALA A 140 6.36 12.89 -12.43
CA ALA A 140 6.58 12.81 -13.87
C ALA A 140 7.92 13.43 -14.33
N SER A 141 8.71 13.99 -13.41
CA SER A 141 10.03 14.54 -13.68
C SER A 141 11.05 13.46 -14.05
N ARG A 142 12.11 13.90 -14.76
CA ARG A 142 13.27 13.08 -15.13
C ARG A 142 12.85 11.80 -15.87
N LYS A 143 12.38 12.00 -17.09
CA LYS A 143 11.98 10.92 -18.02
C LYS A 143 13.14 9.97 -18.33
N ASP A 144 14.36 10.49 -18.39
CA ASP A 144 15.62 9.75 -18.52
C ASP A 144 15.80 8.71 -17.41
N TYR A 145 15.63 9.12 -16.16
CA TYR A 145 15.73 8.24 -15.00
C TYR A 145 14.59 7.21 -14.95
N THR A 146 13.38 7.64 -15.32
CA THR A 146 12.22 6.74 -15.36
C THR A 146 12.41 5.61 -16.38
N LEU A 147 12.96 5.92 -17.56
CA LEU A 147 13.34 4.93 -18.57
C LEU A 147 14.33 3.89 -18.01
N GLU A 148 15.39 4.35 -17.36
CA GLU A 148 16.41 3.49 -16.75
C GLU A 148 15.81 2.57 -15.68
N LEU A 149 15.03 3.13 -14.76
CA LEU A 149 14.40 2.39 -13.66
C LEU A 149 13.44 1.31 -14.19
N VAL A 150 12.60 1.64 -15.17
CA VAL A 150 11.65 0.70 -15.76
C VAL A 150 12.39 -0.43 -16.47
N ALA A 151 13.43 -0.13 -17.25
CA ALA A 151 14.23 -1.14 -17.94
C ALA A 151 14.94 -2.08 -16.96
N ARG A 152 15.55 -1.54 -15.88
CA ARG A 152 16.20 -2.33 -14.84
C ARG A 152 15.19 -3.23 -14.10
N ALA A 153 14.06 -2.66 -13.69
CA ALA A 153 13.02 -3.40 -12.96
C ALA A 153 12.44 -4.53 -13.81
N HIS A 154 12.13 -4.26 -15.08
CA HIS A 154 11.64 -5.31 -16.00
C HIS A 154 12.67 -6.43 -16.16
N LYS A 155 13.94 -6.09 -16.42
CA LYS A 155 15.02 -7.07 -16.54
C LYS A 155 15.19 -7.92 -15.27
N ALA A 156 15.00 -7.33 -14.10
CA ALA A 156 15.07 -8.04 -12.82
C ALA A 156 13.85 -8.92 -12.53
N GLY A 157 12.73 -8.72 -13.25
CA GLY A 157 11.52 -9.54 -13.12
C GLY A 157 10.32 -8.86 -12.46
N TYR A 158 10.38 -7.54 -12.23
CA TYR A 158 9.24 -6.77 -11.72
C TYR A 158 8.11 -6.77 -12.76
N ARG A 159 6.87 -6.97 -12.30
CA ARG A 159 5.68 -7.17 -13.15
C ARG A 159 4.69 -6.01 -13.10
N ALA A 160 4.93 -4.99 -12.29
CA ALA A 160 4.12 -3.79 -12.29
C ALA A 160 4.94 -2.52 -12.02
N LEU A 161 4.48 -1.42 -12.61
CA LEU A 161 4.97 -0.07 -12.41
C LEU A 161 3.90 0.73 -11.66
N LEU A 162 4.24 1.20 -10.46
CA LEU A 162 3.41 2.06 -9.63
C LEU A 162 3.83 3.51 -9.77
N ILE A 163 3.00 4.33 -10.41
CA ILE A 163 3.23 5.77 -10.45
C ILE A 163 2.48 6.45 -9.32
N THR A 164 3.24 7.09 -8.44
CA THR A 164 2.68 7.88 -7.34
C THR A 164 2.37 9.30 -7.81
N ALA A 165 1.07 9.61 -7.87
CA ALA A 165 0.52 10.86 -8.38
C ALA A 165 0.19 11.89 -7.26
N ASP A 166 0.06 11.46 -6.01
CA ASP A 166 -0.30 12.31 -4.84
C ASP A 166 0.83 13.23 -4.33
N SER A 167 1.95 13.30 -5.05
CA SER A 167 3.16 13.98 -4.60
C SER A 167 3.73 14.98 -5.60
N PRO A 168 2.92 15.90 -6.18
CA PRO A 168 3.44 16.99 -7.02
C PRO A 168 4.32 17.95 -6.20
N THR A 169 4.06 18.06 -4.90
CA THR A 169 4.91 18.69 -3.89
C THR A 169 5.11 17.74 -2.69
N VAL A 170 6.09 18.01 -1.82
CA VAL A 170 6.25 17.26 -0.57
C VAL A 170 5.25 17.80 0.44
N GLY A 171 4.51 16.91 1.10
CA GLY A 171 3.73 17.28 2.27
C GLY A 171 4.60 17.94 3.34
N ARG A 172 4.06 18.95 4.01
CA ARG A 172 4.81 19.70 5.03
C ARG A 172 4.80 18.93 6.35
N ARG A 173 5.90 18.22 6.63
CA ARG A 173 6.03 17.32 7.79
C ARG A 173 6.88 17.96 8.88
N LEU A 174 6.26 18.37 9.98
CA LEU A 174 6.90 19.20 11.00
C LEU A 174 8.11 18.54 11.67
N ASN A 175 8.06 17.23 11.91
CA ASN A 175 9.18 16.48 12.47
C ASN A 175 10.41 16.51 11.55
N GLU A 176 10.17 16.42 10.23
CA GLU A 176 11.24 16.43 9.23
C GLU A 176 11.84 17.83 9.05
N LEU A 177 11.06 18.90 9.28
CA LEU A 177 11.57 20.28 9.30
C LEU A 177 12.47 20.54 10.52
N ARG A 178 12.17 19.91 11.65
CA ARG A 178 12.95 20.05 12.89
C ARG A 178 14.23 19.21 12.90
N ASN A 179 14.16 17.99 12.35
CA ASN A 179 15.24 17.00 12.51
C ASN A 179 16.05 16.75 11.23
N GLY A 180 15.64 17.34 10.11
CA GLY A 180 16.18 17.03 8.79
C GLY A 180 15.82 15.63 8.29
N THR A 181 16.08 15.37 7.01
CA THR A 181 15.80 14.07 6.35
C THR A 181 16.95 13.56 5.50
N ASP A 182 18.15 14.10 5.72
CA ASP A 182 19.34 13.63 5.03
C ASP A 182 19.64 12.21 5.47
N LEU A 183 19.89 11.36 4.47
CA LEU A 183 20.19 9.96 4.68
C LEU A 183 21.56 9.83 5.41
N PRO A 184 21.72 8.89 6.36
CA PRO A 184 23.01 8.62 6.98
C PRO A 184 24.11 8.33 5.94
N GLU A 185 25.34 8.79 6.18
CA GLU A 185 26.46 8.72 5.20
C GLU A 185 26.79 7.30 4.70
N HIS A 186 26.51 6.28 5.50
CA HIS A 186 26.76 4.88 5.14
C HIS A 186 25.63 4.26 4.28
N LEU A 187 24.56 5.01 4.01
CA LEU A 187 23.43 4.58 3.20
C LEU A 187 23.37 5.40 1.90
N ALA A 188 22.73 4.84 0.87
CA ALA A 188 22.52 5.49 -0.41
C ALA A 188 21.15 5.11 -0.99
N PHE A 189 20.77 5.74 -2.11
CA PHE A 189 19.62 5.33 -2.92
C PHE A 189 20.10 4.62 -4.20
N PRO A 190 20.40 3.32 -4.15
CA PRO A 190 20.99 2.58 -5.27
C PRO A 190 20.10 2.49 -6.51
N ASN A 191 18.81 2.77 -6.36
CA ASN A 191 17.86 2.78 -7.46
C ASN A 191 17.79 4.14 -8.16
N ILE A 192 18.48 5.17 -7.68
CA ILE A 192 18.45 6.53 -8.23
C ILE A 192 19.84 6.90 -8.76
N SER A 193 19.97 7.01 -10.09
CA SER A 193 21.28 7.19 -10.74
C SER A 193 21.99 8.52 -10.43
N TYR A 194 21.27 9.58 -10.07
CA TYR A 194 21.88 10.87 -9.67
C TYR A 194 22.22 10.96 -8.17
N ASN A 195 22.04 9.87 -7.41
CA ASN A 195 22.40 9.70 -6.00
C ASN A 195 22.15 10.92 -5.09
N PRO A 196 20.88 11.33 -4.91
CA PRO A 196 20.56 12.43 -3.99
C PRO A 196 20.79 12.04 -2.54
N ASN A 197 21.30 12.94 -1.70
CA ASN A 197 21.36 12.67 -0.24
C ASN A 197 19.98 12.69 0.45
N ASN A 198 18.94 13.17 -0.24
CA ASN A 198 17.60 13.37 0.34
C ASN A 198 16.50 13.44 -0.74
N PHE A 199 15.34 12.81 -0.49
CA PHE A 199 14.18 12.85 -1.38
C PHE A 199 13.54 14.22 -1.54
N LYS A 200 13.73 15.13 -0.59
CA LYS A 200 13.15 16.49 -0.66
C LYS A 200 13.73 17.30 -1.81
N ASN A 201 15.01 17.09 -2.11
CA ASN A 201 15.75 17.79 -3.15
C ASN A 201 15.48 17.24 -4.57
N ALA A 202 14.67 16.18 -4.68
CA ALA A 202 14.24 15.67 -5.97
C ALA A 202 13.47 16.74 -6.76
N ILE A 203 13.85 16.93 -8.02
CA ILE A 203 13.11 17.77 -8.96
C ILE A 203 11.72 17.18 -9.11
N ARG A 204 10.68 17.99 -8.91
CA ARG A 204 9.28 17.61 -9.15
C ARG A 204 8.74 18.44 -10.27
N ASP A 205 8.06 17.77 -11.20
CA ASP A 205 7.31 18.44 -12.25
C ASP A 205 5.83 18.40 -11.88
N ALA A 206 5.31 19.55 -11.44
CA ALA A 206 3.91 19.72 -11.07
C ALA A 206 3.05 20.23 -12.23
N THR A 207 3.64 20.39 -13.43
CA THR A 207 2.92 20.89 -14.62
C THR A 207 2.33 19.77 -15.47
N VAL A 208 2.74 18.53 -15.21
CA VAL A 208 2.39 17.39 -16.06
C VAL A 208 0.97 16.91 -15.80
N SER A 209 0.20 16.82 -16.89
CA SER A 209 -1.15 16.25 -16.91
C SER A 209 -1.15 14.74 -17.18
N ALA A 210 -2.26 14.07 -16.84
CA ALA A 210 -2.46 12.66 -17.17
C ALA A 210 -2.39 12.40 -18.69
N SER A 211 -2.95 13.32 -19.50
CA SER A 211 -2.96 13.22 -20.97
C SER A 211 -1.58 13.29 -21.60
N ASP A 212 -0.63 13.99 -20.97
CA ASP A 212 0.74 14.08 -21.49
C ASP A 212 1.62 12.93 -20.98
N TYR A 213 1.43 12.53 -19.73
CA TYR A 213 2.32 11.56 -19.08
C TYR A 213 1.97 10.12 -19.37
N LEU A 214 0.69 9.74 -19.28
CA LEU A 214 0.29 8.34 -19.32
C LEU A 214 0.55 7.69 -20.68
N PRO A 215 0.31 8.35 -21.84
CA PRO A 215 0.68 7.79 -23.14
C PRO A 215 2.19 7.57 -23.28
N TRP A 216 3.00 8.55 -22.84
CA TRP A 216 4.45 8.40 -22.84
C TRP A 216 4.91 7.27 -21.91
N LEU A 217 4.34 7.18 -20.70
CA LEU A 217 4.64 6.11 -19.75
C LEU A 217 4.31 4.74 -20.34
N SER A 218 3.15 4.61 -20.99
CA SER A 218 2.77 3.39 -21.68
C SER A 218 3.74 3.01 -22.80
N SER A 219 4.28 3.99 -23.54
CA SER A 219 5.23 3.71 -24.63
C SER A 219 6.58 3.16 -24.15
N ILE A 220 6.94 3.39 -22.88
CA ILE A 220 8.21 2.93 -22.30
C ILE A 220 8.05 1.70 -21.40
N THR A 221 6.81 1.37 -21.03
CA THR A 221 6.54 0.24 -20.14
C THR A 221 6.43 -1.03 -20.97
N PRO A 222 7.21 -2.08 -20.66
CA PRO A 222 7.11 -3.37 -21.34
C PRO A 222 5.68 -3.94 -21.32
N PRO A 223 5.24 -4.64 -22.37
CA PRO A 223 3.85 -5.08 -22.52
C PRO A 223 3.40 -6.11 -21.46
N ASP A 224 4.35 -6.81 -20.84
CA ASP A 224 4.14 -7.79 -19.77
C ASP A 224 4.31 -7.18 -18.35
N MET A 225 4.36 -5.84 -18.26
CA MET A 225 4.41 -5.08 -17.02
C MET A 225 3.17 -4.21 -16.88
N GLU A 226 2.42 -4.36 -15.78
CA GLU A 226 1.19 -3.60 -15.55
C GLU A 226 1.47 -2.16 -15.11
N ILE A 227 0.64 -1.20 -15.51
CA ILE A 227 0.70 0.18 -15.01
C ILE A 227 -0.39 0.39 -13.97
N TRP A 228 0.01 0.85 -12.79
CA TRP A 228 -0.88 1.20 -11.68
C TRP A 228 -0.64 2.63 -11.20
N LEU A 229 -1.71 3.34 -10.85
CA LEU A 229 -1.62 4.69 -10.32
C LEU A 229 -1.92 4.72 -8.83
N LYS A 230 -0.96 5.18 -8.03
CA LYS A 230 -1.07 5.30 -6.58
C LYS A 230 -1.28 6.75 -6.17
N GLY A 231 -2.15 6.96 -5.19
CA GLY A 231 -2.46 8.31 -4.72
C GLY A 231 -3.73 8.88 -5.33
N ILE A 232 -4.54 8.02 -5.97
CA ILE A 232 -5.89 8.39 -6.43
C ILE A 232 -6.76 8.55 -5.19
N TYR A 233 -7.64 9.55 -5.18
CA TYR A 233 -8.41 9.91 -3.99
C TYR A 233 -9.89 10.14 -4.24
N THR A 234 -10.27 10.40 -5.48
CA THR A 234 -11.63 10.83 -5.83
C THR A 234 -12.21 9.96 -6.94
N PRO A 235 -13.54 9.81 -7.00
CA PRO A 235 -14.19 9.11 -8.11
C PRO A 235 -13.91 9.76 -9.47
N GLU A 236 -13.75 11.09 -9.51
CA GLU A 236 -13.41 11.83 -10.73
C GLU A 236 -12.04 11.42 -11.28
N ASP A 237 -11.03 11.31 -10.41
CA ASP A 237 -9.69 10.87 -10.83
C ASP A 237 -9.70 9.41 -11.28
N VAL A 238 -10.48 8.54 -10.63
CA VAL A 238 -10.71 7.16 -11.10
C VAL A 238 -11.29 7.16 -12.51
N ILE A 239 -12.31 7.99 -12.78
CA ILE A 239 -12.92 8.11 -14.11
C ILE A 239 -11.90 8.60 -15.14
N THR A 240 -11.13 9.63 -14.81
CA THR A 240 -10.11 10.19 -15.72
C THR A 240 -9.06 9.15 -16.09
N VAL A 241 -8.49 8.42 -15.13
CA VAL A 241 -7.41 7.46 -15.42
C VAL A 241 -7.93 6.18 -16.07
N ALA A 242 -9.20 5.85 -15.85
CA ALA A 242 -9.85 4.73 -16.52
C ALA A 242 -10.20 5.02 -17.99
N GLN A 243 -9.95 6.23 -18.51
CA GLN A 243 -9.98 6.47 -19.96
C GLN A 243 -8.79 5.82 -20.68
N TYR A 244 -7.73 5.43 -19.96
CA TYR A 244 -6.52 4.83 -20.51
C TYR A 244 -6.56 3.30 -20.36
N PRO A 245 -6.76 2.52 -21.43
CA PRO A 245 -6.99 1.07 -21.33
C PRO A 245 -5.78 0.26 -20.80
N PHE A 246 -4.58 0.83 -20.88
CA PHE A 246 -3.34 0.22 -20.37
C PHE A 246 -3.16 0.39 -18.86
N VAL A 247 -3.93 1.25 -18.19
CA VAL A 247 -3.94 1.36 -16.73
C VAL A 247 -4.74 0.19 -16.17
N LYS A 248 -4.06 -0.70 -15.44
CA LYS A 248 -4.62 -1.95 -14.89
C LYS A 248 -5.17 -1.80 -13.50
N GLY A 249 -4.70 -0.84 -12.72
CA GLY A 249 -5.28 -0.57 -11.42
C GLY A 249 -4.95 0.80 -10.86
N VAL A 250 -5.68 1.15 -9.81
CA VAL A 250 -5.44 2.35 -9.01
C VAL A 250 -5.32 1.98 -7.54
N ILE A 251 -4.58 2.75 -6.77
CA ILE A 251 -4.49 2.61 -5.31
C ILE A 251 -5.04 3.87 -4.66
N ILE A 252 -6.14 3.69 -3.93
CA ILE A 252 -6.75 4.74 -3.10
C ILE A 252 -5.81 5.02 -1.93
N SER A 253 -5.20 6.20 -1.91
CA SER A 253 -4.07 6.49 -1.01
C SER A 253 -3.90 7.99 -0.79
N ASN A 254 -3.70 8.42 0.46
CA ASN A 254 -3.20 9.76 0.82
C ASN A 254 -1.74 9.69 1.30
N HIS A 255 -0.99 8.71 0.80
CA HIS A 255 0.39 8.48 1.21
C HIS A 255 0.54 8.19 2.72
N GLY A 256 -0.49 7.61 3.36
CA GLY A 256 -0.53 7.36 4.79
C GLY A 256 -0.57 8.64 5.65
N GLY A 257 -1.23 9.69 5.16
CA GLY A 257 -1.37 10.99 5.81
C GLY A 257 -0.09 11.83 5.77
N ARG A 258 0.77 11.62 4.76
CA ARG A 258 2.10 12.26 4.65
C ARG A 258 2.15 13.41 3.64
N GLN A 259 1.06 13.67 2.94
CA GLN A 259 0.98 14.64 1.84
C GLN A 259 0.06 15.81 2.20
N LEU A 260 -1.20 15.81 1.76
CA LEU A 260 -2.20 16.78 2.16
C LEU A 260 -2.80 16.39 3.52
N ASP A 261 -2.67 17.24 4.54
CA ASP A 261 -3.40 17.09 5.80
C ASP A 261 -4.80 17.71 5.71
N SER A 262 -5.70 17.29 6.59
CA SER A 262 -7.16 17.59 6.51
C SER A 262 -7.89 16.99 5.30
N ALA A 263 -7.24 16.09 4.56
CA ALA A 263 -7.95 15.20 3.64
C ALA A 263 -8.78 14.15 4.43
N PRO A 264 -9.89 13.64 3.85
CA PRO A 264 -10.64 12.49 4.40
C PRO A 264 -9.75 11.28 4.65
N ALA A 265 -10.22 10.24 5.33
CA ALA A 265 -9.53 8.95 5.37
C ALA A 265 -9.64 8.21 4.02
N THR A 266 -8.66 7.37 3.67
CA THR A 266 -8.71 6.60 2.40
C THR A 266 -9.90 5.65 2.34
N LEU A 267 -10.31 5.10 3.48
CA LEU A 267 -11.46 4.22 3.57
C LEU A 267 -12.80 4.97 3.35
N GLU A 268 -12.88 6.27 3.68
CA GLU A 268 -14.05 7.10 3.36
C GLU A 268 -14.20 7.28 1.85
N ALA A 269 -13.07 7.54 1.17
CA ALA A 269 -13.05 7.73 -0.28
C ALA A 269 -13.27 6.43 -1.07
N LEU A 270 -13.03 5.26 -0.45
CA LEU A 270 -12.99 3.98 -1.15
C LEU A 270 -14.29 3.64 -1.87
N SER A 271 -15.44 3.78 -1.21
CA SER A 271 -16.74 3.35 -1.76
C SER A 271 -17.11 4.08 -3.05
N ASP A 272 -16.90 5.40 -3.08
CA ASP A 272 -17.18 6.23 -4.26
C ASP A 272 -16.22 5.91 -5.40
N CYS A 273 -14.94 5.71 -5.08
CA CYS A 273 -13.93 5.30 -6.06
C CYS A 273 -14.24 3.92 -6.66
N VAL A 274 -14.69 2.97 -5.84
CA VAL A 274 -15.13 1.63 -6.30
C VAL A 274 -16.35 1.75 -7.20
N ALA A 275 -17.34 2.57 -6.84
CA ALA A 275 -18.52 2.79 -7.67
C ALA A 275 -18.14 3.36 -9.05
N ALA A 276 -17.25 4.35 -9.08
CA ALA A 276 -16.68 4.91 -10.31
C ALA A 276 -15.99 3.82 -11.15
N ALA A 277 -15.10 3.03 -10.55
CA ALA A 277 -14.39 1.96 -11.25
C ALA A 277 -15.33 0.89 -11.80
N ARG A 278 -16.33 0.45 -11.01
CA ARG A 278 -17.31 -0.56 -11.45
C ARG A 278 -18.17 -0.07 -12.60
N SER A 279 -18.57 1.21 -12.60
CA SER A 279 -19.32 1.81 -13.70
C SER A 279 -18.56 1.70 -15.03
N ILE A 280 -17.23 1.78 -14.98
CA ILE A 280 -16.36 1.70 -16.16
C ILE A 280 -16.08 0.24 -16.51
N ASN A 281 -15.81 -0.61 -15.52
CA ASN A 281 -15.59 -2.04 -15.72
C ASN A 281 -16.78 -2.75 -16.37
N SER A 282 -18.01 -2.27 -16.15
CA SER A 282 -19.20 -2.77 -16.84
C SER A 282 -19.14 -2.67 -18.38
N LYS A 283 -18.25 -1.81 -18.90
CA LYS A 283 -18.02 -1.57 -20.33
C LYS A 283 -16.70 -2.18 -20.83
N ARG A 284 -15.91 -2.80 -19.95
CA ARG A 284 -14.60 -3.40 -20.25
C ARG A 284 -14.70 -4.92 -20.28
N SER A 285 -13.76 -5.56 -20.99
CA SER A 285 -13.61 -7.02 -20.90
C SER A 285 -13.06 -7.42 -19.53
N THR A 286 -13.21 -8.70 -19.16
CA THR A 286 -12.67 -9.24 -17.90
C THR A 286 -11.16 -8.99 -17.76
N GLU A 287 -10.39 -9.10 -18.84
CA GLU A 287 -8.93 -8.91 -18.86
C GLU A 287 -8.50 -7.43 -18.81
N SER A 288 -9.45 -6.50 -18.96
CA SER A 288 -9.21 -5.06 -18.96
C SER A 288 -9.87 -4.35 -17.77
N GLN A 289 -10.46 -5.09 -16.84
CA GLN A 289 -11.01 -4.50 -15.62
C GLN A 289 -9.94 -3.71 -14.86
N LEU A 290 -10.32 -2.51 -14.43
CA LEU A 290 -9.53 -1.70 -13.53
C LEU A 290 -9.64 -2.27 -12.11
N MET A 291 -8.53 -2.71 -11.55
CA MET A 291 -8.43 -3.18 -10.18
C MET A 291 -8.30 -2.02 -9.18
N ILE A 292 -8.83 -2.20 -7.98
CA ILE A 292 -8.80 -1.20 -6.90
C ILE A 292 -7.96 -1.70 -5.73
N GLY A 293 -6.79 -1.11 -5.54
CA GLY A 293 -6.02 -1.22 -4.31
C GLY A 293 -6.37 -0.13 -3.30
N ILE A 294 -6.06 -0.36 -2.03
CA ILE A 294 -6.12 0.67 -0.99
C ILE A 294 -4.92 0.57 -0.05
N ASP A 295 -4.40 1.71 0.39
CA ASP A 295 -3.54 1.80 1.56
C ASP A 295 -4.02 2.89 2.53
N GLY A 296 -3.35 2.99 3.69
CA GLY A 296 -3.67 3.97 4.72
C GLY A 296 -4.40 3.35 5.91
N GLY A 297 -3.85 3.52 7.10
CA GLY A 297 -4.55 3.20 8.35
C GLY A 297 -4.65 1.73 8.77
N ILE A 298 -4.43 0.76 7.88
CA ILE A 298 -4.59 -0.69 8.18
C ILE A 298 -3.66 -1.14 9.32
N ARG A 299 -4.23 -1.67 10.41
CA ARG A 299 -3.49 -2.22 11.57
C ARG A 299 -3.98 -3.60 12.00
N ARG A 300 -5.12 -4.05 11.48
CA ARG A 300 -5.75 -5.33 11.82
C ARG A 300 -6.12 -6.13 10.57
N GLY A 301 -6.19 -7.45 10.70
CA GLY A 301 -6.80 -8.31 9.67
C GLY A 301 -8.28 -7.97 9.41
N SER A 302 -8.99 -7.50 10.43
CA SER A 302 -10.36 -6.97 10.28
C SER A 302 -10.44 -5.72 9.40
N ASP A 303 -9.36 -4.93 9.33
CA ASP A 303 -9.31 -3.73 8.48
C ASP A 303 -9.23 -4.13 7.01
N VAL A 304 -8.42 -5.16 6.71
CA VAL A 304 -8.36 -5.78 5.38
C VAL A 304 -9.74 -6.30 4.99
N PHE A 305 -10.42 -7.05 5.88
CA PHE A 305 -11.78 -7.53 5.62
C PHE A 305 -12.76 -6.40 5.28
N LYS A 306 -12.75 -5.31 6.05
CA LYS A 306 -13.64 -4.15 5.82
C LYS A 306 -13.35 -3.47 4.49
N ALA A 307 -12.09 -3.27 4.13
CA ALA A 307 -11.71 -2.68 2.85
C ALA A 307 -12.16 -3.55 1.66
N LEU A 308 -11.98 -4.87 1.74
CA LEU A 308 -12.48 -5.80 0.71
C LEU A 308 -14.01 -5.78 0.62
N ALA A 309 -14.70 -5.72 1.75
CA ALA A 309 -16.16 -5.62 1.80
C ALA A 309 -16.70 -4.32 1.18
N LEU A 310 -15.92 -3.23 1.23
CA LEU A 310 -16.20 -1.97 0.53
C LEU A 310 -15.79 -2.01 -0.95
N GLY A 311 -15.18 -3.09 -1.41
CA GLY A 311 -14.94 -3.39 -2.82
C GLY A 311 -13.50 -3.19 -3.30
N ALA A 312 -12.52 -3.05 -2.40
CA ALA A 312 -11.11 -3.17 -2.78
C ALA A 312 -10.78 -4.60 -3.25
N ASP A 313 -9.87 -4.73 -4.21
CA ASP A 313 -9.30 -5.98 -4.70
C ASP A 313 -8.06 -6.42 -3.91
N ILE A 314 -7.31 -5.47 -3.36
CA ILE A 314 -6.09 -5.69 -2.57
C ILE A 314 -5.87 -4.56 -1.56
N CYS A 315 -5.34 -4.91 -0.39
CA CYS A 315 -4.91 -3.97 0.63
C CYS A 315 -3.37 -3.88 0.70
N PHE A 316 -2.84 -2.70 1.00
CA PHE A 316 -1.40 -2.50 1.21
C PHE A 316 -1.07 -1.81 2.53
N ALA A 317 0.07 -2.17 3.13
CA ALA A 317 0.60 -1.51 4.33
C ALA A 317 2.03 -0.97 4.13
N GLY A 318 2.27 0.27 4.56
CA GLY A 318 3.59 0.91 4.48
C GLY A 318 4.38 0.96 5.79
N ARG A 319 3.74 1.21 6.94
CA ARG A 319 4.45 1.39 8.23
C ARG A 319 4.85 0.08 8.92
N ILE A 320 4.05 -0.96 8.70
CA ILE A 320 4.21 -2.28 9.31
C ILE A 320 5.60 -2.90 9.08
N PRO A 321 6.18 -2.90 7.85
CA PRO A 321 7.51 -3.47 7.65
C PRO A 321 8.58 -2.78 8.50
N TYR A 322 8.55 -1.44 8.66
CA TYR A 322 9.53 -0.77 9.53
C TYR A 322 9.42 -1.19 10.99
N TRP A 323 8.19 -1.37 11.50
CA TRP A 323 8.00 -1.82 12.88
C TRP A 323 8.47 -3.26 13.06
N GLY A 324 8.17 -4.15 12.11
CA GLY A 324 8.68 -5.52 12.13
C GLY A 324 10.22 -5.56 12.12
N LEU A 325 10.83 -4.85 11.17
CA LEU A 325 12.28 -4.73 11.02
C LEU A 325 12.96 -4.22 12.29
N ALA A 326 12.47 -3.13 12.86
CA ALA A 326 13.04 -2.58 14.09
C ALA A 326 12.78 -3.44 15.31
N PHE A 327 11.66 -4.16 15.37
CA PHE A 327 11.36 -5.08 16.45
C PHE A 327 12.32 -6.28 16.43
N ASN A 328 12.46 -6.98 15.31
CA ASN A 328 13.29 -8.19 15.24
C ASN A 328 13.71 -8.58 13.81
N GLY A 329 14.12 -7.61 12.99
CA GLY A 329 14.57 -7.87 11.62
C GLY A 329 13.47 -8.54 10.77
N GLN A 330 13.88 -9.48 9.93
CA GLN A 330 12.97 -10.26 9.09
C GLN A 330 11.88 -10.98 9.89
N ASP A 331 12.24 -11.67 10.98
CA ASP A 331 11.31 -12.42 11.83
C ASP A 331 10.20 -11.51 12.40
N GLY A 332 10.54 -10.26 12.73
CA GLY A 332 9.55 -9.29 13.19
C GLY A 332 8.55 -8.90 12.10
N VAL A 333 8.97 -8.83 10.84
CA VAL A 333 8.08 -8.61 9.68
C VAL A 333 7.21 -9.84 9.43
N GLU A 334 7.79 -11.05 9.49
CA GLU A 334 7.06 -12.31 9.36
C GLU A 334 5.98 -12.43 10.44
N ARG A 335 6.30 -12.10 11.70
CA ARG A 335 5.33 -12.11 12.79
C ARG A 335 4.21 -11.10 12.57
N ALA A 336 4.51 -9.91 12.06
CA ALA A 336 3.49 -8.91 11.74
C ALA A 336 2.50 -9.42 10.67
N LEU A 337 3.00 -10.07 9.62
CA LEU A 337 2.17 -10.66 8.56
C LEU A 337 1.35 -11.83 9.08
N GLN A 338 1.93 -12.68 9.92
CA GLN A 338 1.22 -13.79 10.56
C GLN A 338 0.03 -13.28 11.39
N VAL A 339 0.24 -12.27 12.25
CA VAL A 339 -0.82 -11.66 13.06
C VAL A 339 -1.96 -11.13 12.20
N LEU A 340 -1.66 -10.37 11.13
CA LEU A 340 -2.69 -9.82 10.25
C LEU A 340 -3.47 -10.91 9.52
N ARG A 341 -2.78 -11.95 9.06
CA ARG A 341 -3.40 -13.07 8.35
C ARG A 341 -4.31 -13.87 9.29
N GLU A 342 -3.84 -14.21 10.48
CA GLU A 342 -4.64 -14.90 11.50
C GLU A 342 -5.90 -14.11 11.85
N GLU A 343 -5.78 -12.79 12.09
CA GLU A 343 -6.94 -11.93 12.34
C GLU A 343 -7.91 -11.89 11.16
N PHE A 344 -7.41 -11.83 9.92
CA PHE A 344 -8.23 -11.81 8.71
C PHE A 344 -9.00 -13.11 8.50
N GLU A 345 -8.32 -14.25 8.64
CA GLU A 345 -8.93 -15.57 8.50
C GLU A 345 -9.98 -15.83 9.59
N VAL A 346 -9.74 -15.40 10.82
CA VAL A 346 -10.73 -15.43 11.90
C VAL A 346 -11.95 -14.57 11.56
N CYS A 347 -11.75 -13.36 11.01
CA CYS A 347 -12.85 -12.51 10.57
C CYS A 347 -13.70 -13.20 9.51
N MET A 348 -13.09 -13.80 8.48
CA MET A 348 -13.81 -14.54 7.43
C MET A 348 -14.64 -15.68 8.00
N ARG A 349 -14.07 -16.50 8.88
CA ARG A 349 -14.79 -17.62 9.50
C ARG A 349 -15.97 -17.14 10.34
N LEU A 350 -15.78 -16.13 11.18
CA LEU A 350 -16.83 -15.60 12.06
C LEU A 350 -17.91 -14.79 11.31
N SER A 351 -17.58 -14.20 10.17
CA SER A 351 -18.55 -13.59 9.26
C SER A 351 -19.21 -14.60 8.31
N GLY A 352 -18.80 -15.88 8.38
CA GLY A 352 -19.34 -16.95 7.54
C GLY A 352 -19.03 -16.76 6.05
N CYS A 353 -17.86 -16.22 5.72
CA CYS A 353 -17.35 -16.05 4.36
C CYS A 353 -16.31 -17.16 4.09
N LYS A 354 -16.58 -18.04 3.12
CA LYS A 354 -15.64 -19.10 2.73
C LYS A 354 -14.63 -18.62 1.69
N SER A 355 -14.98 -17.60 0.91
CA SER A 355 -14.14 -17.06 -0.16
C SER A 355 -14.14 -15.53 -0.16
N LEU A 356 -13.19 -14.92 -0.88
CA LEU A 356 -13.20 -13.47 -1.08
C LEU A 356 -14.49 -12.96 -1.76
N ALA A 357 -15.14 -13.78 -2.59
CA ALA A 357 -16.39 -13.42 -3.26
C ALA A 357 -17.58 -13.32 -2.29
N ASP A 358 -17.50 -13.96 -1.12
CA ASP A 358 -18.51 -13.85 -0.07
C ASP A 358 -18.39 -12.56 0.75
N ILE A 359 -17.29 -11.82 0.60
CA ILE A 359 -17.03 -10.58 1.32
C ILE A 359 -17.66 -9.43 0.52
N GLY A 360 -18.58 -8.69 1.13
CA GLY A 360 -19.21 -7.53 0.50
C GLY A 360 -19.83 -6.58 1.49
N GLN A 361 -20.48 -5.52 1.01
CA GLN A 361 -21.09 -4.51 1.88
C GLN A 361 -22.14 -5.11 2.84
N HIS A 362 -22.81 -6.19 2.43
CA HIS A 362 -23.74 -6.96 3.27
C HIS A 362 -23.08 -7.62 4.49
N SER A 363 -21.74 -7.76 4.49
CA SER A 363 -20.94 -8.24 5.62
C SER A 363 -20.67 -7.14 6.66
N LEU A 364 -21.09 -5.89 6.40
CA LEU A 364 -20.82 -4.74 7.25
C LEU A 364 -22.10 -4.11 7.82
N ALA A 365 -21.97 -3.54 9.01
CA ALA A 365 -22.90 -2.54 9.55
C ALA A 365 -22.13 -1.24 9.82
N ILE A 366 -22.76 -0.09 9.59
CA ILE A 366 -22.14 1.23 9.77
C ILE A 366 -22.64 1.84 11.08
N VAL A 367 -21.71 2.28 11.91
CA VAL A 367 -22.03 3.12 13.07
C VAL A 367 -22.12 4.57 12.61
N LEU A 368 -23.34 5.09 12.44
CA LEU A 368 -23.59 6.50 12.15
C LEU A 368 -23.81 7.26 13.47
N GLY A 369 -23.09 8.36 13.73
CA GLY A 369 -23.47 9.31 14.79
C GLY A 369 -22.34 9.98 15.59
N GLY A 370 -21.62 10.91 14.96
CA GLY A 370 -20.77 11.89 15.67
C GLY A 370 -20.44 13.17 14.87
N VAL A 371 -21.33 13.59 13.94
CA VAL A 371 -21.46 14.86 13.16
C VAL A 371 -20.18 15.73 12.97
N PRO A 372 -19.70 15.95 11.73
CA PRO A 372 -20.34 16.91 10.81
C PRO A 372 -20.98 16.28 9.56
N ASP A 373 -22.12 16.85 9.20
CA ASP A 373 -22.99 16.45 8.11
C ASP A 373 -22.44 16.84 6.73
N ARG A 374 -22.38 15.85 5.82
CA ARG A 374 -23.19 15.83 4.59
C ARG A 374 -23.51 14.39 4.23
N ALA A 375 -24.66 13.91 4.68
CA ALA A 375 -25.30 12.70 4.17
C ALA A 375 -26.76 12.99 3.82
N THR A 376 -27.01 13.56 2.63
CA THR A 376 -28.33 13.48 2.00
C THR A 376 -28.48 12.13 1.29
N VAL A 377 -29.01 11.19 2.06
CA VAL A 377 -29.82 10.01 1.78
C VAL A 377 -30.49 9.88 0.38
N LEU A 378 -30.31 8.69 -0.22
CA LEU A 378 -31.16 7.84 -1.11
C LEU A 378 -31.51 8.29 -2.55
N THR A 379 -31.36 7.41 -3.55
CA THR A 379 -32.39 6.45 -4.06
C THR A 379 -31.68 5.48 -5.04
N ASN A 380 -31.93 4.17 -5.14
CA ASN A 380 -33.15 3.36 -5.05
C ASN A 380 -32.83 1.91 -4.64
N LEU A 381 -33.91 1.24 -4.19
CA LEU A 381 -34.12 -0.20 -4.03
C LEU A 381 -33.37 -1.12 -5.01
#